data_AF-A0A4V2RKE5-F1
#
_entry.id   AF-A0A4V2RKE5-F1
#
_cell.length_a   1.000
_cell.length_b   1.000
_cell.length_c   1.000
_cell.angle_alpha   90.00
_cell.angle_beta   90.00
_cell.angle_gamma   90.00
#
_symmetry.space_group_name_H-M   'P 1'
#
loop_
_entity.id
_entity.type
_entity.pdbx_description
1 polymer ?
#
loop_
_entity_poly.entity_id
_entity_poly.type
_entity_poly.pdbx_seq_one_letter_code
_entity_poly.pdbx_strand_id
1 'polypeptide(L)'
;MAGKRDFYAREVLRAGRDLGITRQGIIIGFATVSVECDWIMHANRADPESLEYPHERIGKDSKSSGLFQQQPPWWGTVAQRMDPYQSAVLFFTELRKLPYDTGARSPGWYAQAVQRSSFPDRYDTRIGEATALYEHITSTETEGAMVPAYTMNEIDLTGSHSSHSSRNGARPWLFVLHTQEGNGTAESLHNYFKVAQVSYHYTVDNKTLIGSVNTDRAAWSVLDANPYTLNLCFAGSRAGQSRQEWLDRFGNAIDLAAQVAVRDSIQYGIEIRVLGQDYDKIARKVQGVCDHSGITYGLKIGNHTDVGPNFPWDVFEERVHHWASGEMPAVPEPLVNAVDVEADANPWLGERITAGEGEAVDGGKYAHFEHGSVYWHPSTGAWAIPAAIMEPYEALRWEQSYVGFPVGRHTELPDGVVQGFQGGAIYRKNGYGGHVVTGMIRAFWDRSGYENGRFGWPISDEIWADGTGTVRYQNFEGGRITWSADGTVGTHERPGFDAITTEEI
;
A
#
# COMPACT_ATOMS: atom_id res chain seq x y z
N MET A 1 15.17 -11.69 -28.79
CA MET A 1 15.97 -11.97 -27.58
C MET A 1 15.93 -10.84 -26.54
N ALA A 2 15.58 -9.59 -26.91
CA ALA A 2 15.50 -8.45 -25.98
C ALA A 2 14.42 -8.61 -24.86
N GLY A 3 13.28 -9.24 -25.14
CA GLY A 3 12.17 -9.28 -24.17
C GLY A 3 12.45 -10.02 -22.85
N LYS A 4 13.21 -11.13 -22.86
CA LYS A 4 13.48 -11.92 -21.66
C LYS A 4 14.57 -11.34 -20.76
N ARG A 5 15.62 -10.78 -21.38
CA ARG A 5 16.70 -10.08 -20.67
C ARG A 5 16.14 -8.87 -19.93
N ASP A 6 15.31 -8.07 -20.59
CA ASP A 6 14.69 -6.89 -19.97
C ASP A 6 13.68 -7.30 -18.88
N PHE A 7 12.93 -8.38 -19.07
CA PHE A 7 12.07 -8.95 -18.02
C PHE A 7 12.87 -9.32 -16.77
N TYR A 8 13.93 -10.11 -16.92
CA TYR A 8 14.78 -10.48 -15.78
C TYR A 8 15.44 -9.26 -15.13
N ALA A 9 15.90 -8.29 -15.92
CA ALA A 9 16.47 -7.06 -15.40
C ALA A 9 15.45 -6.25 -14.57
N ARG A 10 14.18 -6.19 -15.00
CA ARG A 10 13.11 -5.57 -14.23
C ARG A 10 12.82 -6.29 -12.92
N GLU A 11 12.80 -7.63 -12.91
CA GLU A 11 12.60 -8.38 -11.66
C GLU A 11 13.76 -8.21 -10.67
N VAL A 12 15.01 -8.13 -11.16
CA VAL A 12 16.18 -7.81 -10.33
C VAL A 12 16.10 -6.35 -9.83
N LEU A 13 15.71 -5.40 -10.69
CA LEU A 13 15.52 -3.99 -10.31
C LEU A 13 14.46 -3.85 -9.21
N ARG A 14 13.31 -4.53 -9.39
CA ARG A 14 12.21 -4.59 -8.44
C ARG A 14 12.65 -5.14 -7.09
N ALA A 15 13.33 -6.28 -7.07
CA ALA A 15 13.86 -6.87 -5.83
C ALA A 15 14.84 -5.93 -5.10
N GLY A 16 15.67 -5.20 -5.85
CA GLY A 16 16.56 -4.18 -5.30
C GLY A 16 15.80 -3.03 -4.63
N ARG A 17 14.80 -2.48 -5.34
CA ARG A 17 13.95 -1.40 -4.82
C ARG A 17 13.16 -1.82 -3.57
N ASP A 18 12.53 -2.99 -3.60
CA ASP A 18 11.72 -3.51 -2.48
C ASP A 18 12.57 -3.73 -1.21
N LEU A 19 13.87 -3.95 -1.35
CA LEU A 19 14.81 -4.13 -0.24
C LEU A 19 15.56 -2.84 0.16
N GLY A 20 15.25 -1.71 -0.48
CA GLY A 20 15.93 -0.42 -0.25
C GLY A 20 17.39 -0.41 -0.69
N ILE A 21 17.76 -1.23 -1.69
CA ILE A 21 19.11 -1.27 -2.26
C ILE A 21 19.32 -0.04 -3.14
N THR A 22 20.45 0.64 -2.96
CA THR A 22 20.75 1.83 -3.75
C THR A 22 21.04 1.50 -5.23
N ARG A 23 21.05 2.53 -6.08
CA ARG A 23 21.41 2.39 -7.51
C ARG A 23 22.70 1.58 -7.70
N GLN A 24 23.74 1.85 -6.92
CA GLN A 24 25.01 1.16 -7.04
C GLN A 24 24.89 -0.32 -6.65
N GLY A 25 24.13 -0.65 -5.60
CA GLY A 25 23.84 -2.03 -5.24
C GLY A 25 23.09 -2.79 -6.35
N ILE A 26 22.13 -2.14 -7.02
CA ILE A 26 21.38 -2.76 -8.11
C ILE A 26 22.28 -3.01 -9.33
N ILE A 27 23.17 -2.07 -9.65
CA ILE A 27 24.19 -2.25 -10.71
C ILE A 27 25.12 -3.43 -10.37
N ILE A 28 25.50 -3.61 -9.11
CA ILE A 28 26.26 -4.80 -8.65
C ILE A 28 25.45 -6.09 -8.90
N GLY A 29 24.15 -6.09 -8.62
CA GLY A 29 23.26 -7.21 -8.94
C GLY A 29 23.20 -7.52 -10.45
N PHE A 30 23.04 -6.49 -11.29
CA PHE A 30 23.00 -6.63 -12.75
C PHE A 30 24.33 -7.17 -13.32
N ALA A 31 25.45 -6.68 -12.81
CA ALA A 31 26.78 -7.18 -13.21
C ALA A 31 26.98 -8.62 -12.78
N THR A 32 26.46 -9.00 -11.60
CA THR A 32 26.45 -10.38 -11.14
C THR A 32 25.69 -11.28 -12.14
N VAL A 33 24.42 -10.98 -12.46
CA VAL A 33 23.63 -11.79 -13.41
C VAL A 33 24.29 -11.84 -14.80
N SER A 34 24.89 -10.74 -15.25
CA SER A 34 25.59 -10.68 -16.53
C SER A 34 26.81 -11.61 -16.57
N VAL A 35 27.53 -11.75 -15.46
CA VAL A 35 28.67 -12.68 -15.35
C VAL A 35 28.21 -14.12 -15.18
N GLU A 36 27.22 -14.35 -14.32
CA GLU A 36 26.82 -15.68 -13.89
C GLU A 36 26.09 -16.44 -14.99
N CYS A 37 25.17 -15.79 -15.71
CA CYS A 37 24.35 -16.49 -16.69
C CYS A 37 24.10 -15.72 -18.00
N ASP A 38 24.61 -14.49 -18.13
CA ASP A 38 24.35 -13.62 -19.29
C ASP A 38 22.85 -13.40 -19.52
N TRP A 39 22.08 -13.26 -18.42
CA TRP A 39 20.63 -13.07 -18.40
C TRP A 39 19.81 -14.24 -18.99
N ILE A 40 20.29 -15.47 -18.77
CA ILE A 40 19.63 -16.71 -19.19
C ILE A 40 19.29 -17.51 -17.93
N MET A 41 18.04 -17.94 -17.75
CA MET A 41 17.65 -18.77 -16.62
C MET A 41 18.19 -20.19 -16.81
N HIS A 42 19.04 -20.62 -15.89
CA HIS A 42 19.66 -21.94 -15.92
C HIS A 42 19.01 -22.88 -14.89
N ALA A 43 18.45 -23.99 -15.34
CA ALA A 43 18.24 -25.18 -14.50
C ALA A 43 19.52 -26.02 -14.48
N ASN A 44 19.61 -27.05 -13.63
CA ASN A 44 20.80 -27.89 -13.50
C ASN A 44 20.44 -29.35 -13.23
N ARG A 45 21.07 -30.28 -13.97
CA ARG A 45 20.82 -31.73 -13.79
C ARG A 45 21.28 -32.27 -12.43
N ALA A 46 22.27 -31.64 -11.81
CA ALA A 46 22.73 -31.99 -10.47
C ALA A 46 21.87 -31.38 -9.36
N ASP A 47 20.91 -30.53 -9.72
CA ASP A 47 19.86 -29.96 -8.87
C ASP A 47 18.47 -30.28 -9.48
N PRO A 48 18.04 -31.56 -9.48
CA PRO A 48 17.02 -32.06 -10.41
C PRO A 48 15.67 -31.35 -10.32
N GLU A 49 15.27 -30.88 -9.14
CA GLU A 49 14.03 -30.11 -8.93
C GLU A 49 14.03 -28.83 -9.78
N SER A 50 15.19 -28.25 -10.09
CA SER A 50 15.28 -27.03 -10.91
C SER A 50 14.78 -27.25 -12.35
N LEU A 51 14.76 -28.49 -12.83
CA LEU A 51 14.26 -28.84 -14.17
C LEU A 51 12.73 -28.73 -14.26
N GLU A 52 12.03 -28.66 -13.13
CA GLU A 52 10.57 -28.52 -13.06
C GLU A 52 10.13 -27.05 -13.22
N TYR A 53 11.04 -26.09 -13.12
CA TYR A 53 10.77 -24.65 -13.24
C TYR A 53 11.13 -24.14 -14.65
N PRO A 54 10.50 -23.03 -15.13
CA PRO A 54 10.84 -22.43 -16.41
C PRO A 54 12.34 -22.07 -16.51
N HIS A 55 13.00 -22.52 -17.59
CA HIS A 55 14.42 -22.28 -17.83
C HIS A 55 14.73 -22.26 -19.33
N GLU A 56 15.79 -21.54 -19.74
CA GLU A 56 16.27 -21.56 -21.12
C GLU A 56 17.48 -22.46 -21.32
N ARG A 57 18.25 -22.73 -20.25
CA ARG A 57 19.47 -23.51 -20.35
C ARG A 57 19.57 -24.52 -19.22
N ILE A 58 20.23 -25.62 -19.51
CA ILE A 58 20.63 -26.60 -18.51
C ILE A 58 22.12 -26.43 -18.26
N GLY A 59 22.47 -25.90 -17.09
CA GLY A 59 23.82 -25.75 -16.57
C GLY A 59 24.46 -27.09 -16.25
N LYS A 60 25.79 -27.09 -16.22
CA LYS A 60 26.63 -28.23 -15.84
C LYS A 60 27.58 -27.92 -14.68
N ASP A 61 27.52 -26.69 -14.17
CA ASP A 61 28.41 -26.23 -13.10
C ASP A 61 27.82 -26.59 -11.74
N SER A 62 28.49 -27.49 -11.03
CA SER A 62 28.07 -27.99 -9.71
C SER A 62 26.55 -28.19 -9.63
N LYS A 63 25.88 -27.57 -8.65
CA LYS A 63 24.43 -27.51 -8.46
C LYS A 63 23.87 -26.09 -8.65
N SER A 64 24.60 -25.23 -9.34
CA SER A 64 24.21 -23.83 -9.55
C SER A 64 23.00 -23.73 -10.48
N SER A 65 21.99 -22.96 -10.07
CA SER A 65 20.76 -22.71 -10.82
C SER A 65 20.29 -21.27 -10.63
N GLY A 66 19.36 -20.80 -11.47
CA GLY A 66 18.84 -19.44 -11.39
C GLY A 66 19.68 -18.38 -12.09
N LEU A 67 19.21 -17.12 -12.06
CA LEU A 67 19.91 -15.97 -12.65
C LEU A 67 21.25 -15.66 -11.97
N PHE A 68 21.32 -15.90 -10.66
CA PHE A 68 22.52 -15.65 -9.87
C PHE A 68 23.41 -16.91 -9.73
N GLN A 69 23.11 -18.00 -10.45
CA GLN A 69 23.85 -19.27 -10.35
C GLN A 69 24.07 -19.73 -8.90
N GLN A 70 23.04 -19.56 -8.09
CA GLN A 70 23.03 -19.89 -6.66
C GLN A 70 22.91 -21.41 -6.47
N GLN A 71 23.50 -21.95 -5.40
CA GLN A 71 23.56 -23.40 -5.15
C GLN A 71 23.23 -23.78 -3.70
N PRO A 72 22.65 -24.98 -3.47
CA PRO A 72 22.38 -25.47 -2.12
C PRO A 72 23.67 -25.96 -1.45
N PRO A 73 23.74 -26.01 -0.12
CA PRO A 73 22.69 -25.61 0.83
C PRO A 73 22.70 -24.12 1.18
N TRP A 74 23.59 -23.33 0.57
CA TRP A 74 23.86 -21.96 1.01
C TRP A 74 22.82 -20.93 0.54
N TRP A 75 22.09 -21.23 -0.53
CA TRP A 75 21.17 -20.30 -1.16
C TRP A 75 19.76 -20.87 -1.33
N GLY A 76 18.87 -20.51 -0.40
CA GLY A 76 17.41 -20.69 -0.50
C GLY A 76 16.91 -22.06 -0.94
N THR A 77 15.62 -22.13 -1.29
CA THR A 77 15.02 -23.29 -1.96
C THR A 77 15.26 -23.24 -3.47
N VAL A 78 15.05 -24.35 -4.17
CA VAL A 78 15.13 -24.37 -5.64
C VAL A 78 14.11 -23.42 -6.26
N ALA A 79 12.88 -23.38 -5.74
CA ALA A 79 11.84 -22.43 -6.15
C ALA A 79 12.32 -20.97 -6.09
N GLN A 80 12.98 -20.59 -4.98
CA GLN A 80 13.52 -19.24 -4.82
C GLN A 80 14.66 -18.95 -5.79
N ARG A 81 15.54 -19.92 -6.05
CA ARG A 81 16.65 -19.75 -6.98
C ARG A 81 16.18 -19.67 -8.44
N MET A 82 15.13 -20.40 -8.80
CA MET A 82 14.57 -20.43 -10.17
C MET A 82 13.61 -19.28 -10.47
N ASP A 83 13.23 -18.48 -9.47
CA ASP A 83 12.45 -17.26 -9.65
C ASP A 83 13.37 -16.02 -9.76
N PRO A 84 13.24 -15.19 -10.82
CA PRO A 84 14.09 -14.01 -11.03
C PRO A 84 14.12 -13.03 -9.86
N TYR A 85 12.96 -12.75 -9.26
CA TYR A 85 12.81 -11.79 -8.17
C TYR A 85 13.35 -12.39 -6.86
N GLN A 86 12.97 -13.61 -6.52
CA GLN A 86 13.40 -14.26 -5.28
C GLN A 86 14.90 -14.54 -5.27
N SER A 87 15.49 -14.94 -6.41
CA SER A 87 16.94 -15.14 -6.52
C SER A 87 17.72 -13.83 -6.35
N ALA A 88 17.16 -12.71 -6.82
CA ALA A 88 17.69 -11.38 -6.56
C ALA A 88 17.55 -10.95 -5.09
N VAL A 89 16.41 -11.22 -4.45
CA VAL A 89 16.20 -10.98 -3.01
C VAL A 89 17.25 -11.71 -2.17
N LEU A 90 17.56 -12.97 -2.50
CA LEU A 90 18.62 -13.72 -1.85
C LEU A 90 19.97 -12.99 -1.97
N PHE A 91 20.36 -12.61 -3.19
CA PHE A 91 21.62 -11.91 -3.45
C PHE A 91 21.70 -10.58 -2.68
N PHE A 92 20.67 -9.74 -2.78
CA PHE A 92 20.65 -8.42 -2.17
C PHE A 92 20.60 -8.47 -0.64
N THR A 93 19.99 -9.51 -0.07
CA THR A 93 20.00 -9.74 1.38
C THR A 93 21.43 -9.90 1.92
N GLU A 94 22.31 -10.58 1.18
CA GLU A 94 23.72 -10.69 1.54
C GLU A 94 24.51 -9.42 1.20
N LEU A 95 24.25 -8.79 0.04
CA LEU A 95 24.91 -7.55 -0.36
C LEU A 95 24.70 -6.44 0.67
N ARG A 96 23.49 -6.32 1.23
CA ARG A 96 23.13 -5.30 2.24
C ARG A 96 23.94 -5.39 3.53
N LYS A 97 24.57 -6.53 3.80
CA LYS A 97 25.47 -6.70 4.96
C LYS A 97 26.85 -6.06 4.74
N LEU A 98 27.15 -5.62 3.52
CA LEU A 98 28.42 -5.02 3.13
C LEU A 98 28.27 -3.50 2.96
N PRO A 99 29.34 -2.72 3.18
CA PRO A 99 29.32 -1.27 2.97
C PRO A 99 29.50 -0.91 1.49
N TYR A 100 28.64 -1.44 0.61
CA TYR A 100 28.84 -1.43 -0.84
C TYR A 100 28.75 -0.04 -1.48
N ASP A 101 28.21 0.96 -0.78
CA ASP A 101 28.06 2.35 -1.26
C ASP A 101 29.12 3.32 -0.75
N THR A 102 30.10 2.84 0.01
CA THR A 102 31.12 3.71 0.62
C THR A 102 32.26 4.10 -0.32
N GLY A 103 32.33 3.50 -1.51
CA GLY A 103 33.47 3.63 -2.43
C GLY A 103 34.75 2.94 -1.93
N ALA A 104 34.71 2.21 -0.81
CA ALA A 104 35.88 1.57 -0.22
C ALA A 104 36.46 0.42 -1.07
N ARG A 105 35.62 -0.20 -1.92
CA ARG A 105 36.01 -1.26 -2.86
C ARG A 105 35.29 -1.07 -4.20
N SER A 106 35.76 -1.76 -5.25
CA SER A 106 35.06 -1.75 -6.53
C SER A 106 33.70 -2.45 -6.43
N PRO A 107 32.71 -2.08 -7.27
CA PRO A 107 31.44 -2.79 -7.34
C PRO A 107 31.58 -4.31 -7.56
N GLY A 108 32.49 -4.73 -8.44
CA GLY A 108 32.74 -6.15 -8.70
C GLY A 108 33.37 -6.89 -7.51
N TRP A 109 34.12 -6.18 -6.66
CA TRP A 109 34.60 -6.76 -5.40
C TRP A 109 33.44 -7.15 -4.49
N TYR A 110 32.40 -6.31 -4.39
CA TYR A 110 31.22 -6.61 -3.57
C TYR A 110 30.39 -7.76 -4.16
N ALA A 111 30.23 -7.82 -5.49
CA ALA A 111 29.63 -8.98 -6.16
C ALA A 111 30.37 -10.28 -5.81
N GLN A 112 31.70 -10.27 -5.89
CA GLN A 112 32.54 -11.40 -5.50
C GLN A 112 32.43 -11.73 -4.01
N ALA A 113 32.34 -10.75 -3.12
CA ALA A 113 32.21 -10.97 -1.69
C ALA A 113 30.91 -11.72 -1.34
N VAL A 114 29.83 -11.45 -2.09
CA VAL A 114 28.55 -12.14 -1.99
C VAL A 114 28.60 -13.53 -2.64
N GLN A 115 29.01 -13.60 -3.92
CA GLN A 115 28.94 -14.84 -4.71
C GLN A 115 30.01 -15.86 -4.34
N ARG A 116 31.19 -15.39 -3.90
CA ARG A 116 32.37 -16.21 -3.62
C ARG A 116 32.72 -17.13 -4.80
N SER A 117 32.64 -16.59 -6.01
CA SER A 117 32.94 -17.32 -7.25
C SER A 117 34.43 -17.67 -7.36
N SER A 118 34.74 -18.66 -8.20
CA SER A 118 36.13 -19.05 -8.51
C SER A 118 36.82 -18.08 -9.47
N PHE A 119 36.11 -17.07 -9.98
CA PHE A 119 36.62 -16.09 -10.95
C PHE A 119 36.34 -14.64 -10.49
N PRO A 120 37.06 -14.15 -9.47
CA PRO A 120 36.73 -12.89 -8.77
C PRO A 120 36.77 -11.64 -9.65
N ASP A 121 37.62 -11.63 -10.68
CA ASP A 121 37.86 -10.43 -11.49
C ASP A 121 36.82 -10.20 -12.59
N ARG A 122 35.84 -11.09 -12.75
CA ARG A 122 34.88 -11.01 -13.87
C ARG A 122 33.81 -9.95 -13.69
N TYR A 123 33.39 -9.64 -12.46
CA TYR A 123 32.25 -8.74 -12.23
C TYR A 123 32.55 -7.30 -12.64
N ASP A 124 33.74 -6.78 -12.33
CA ASP A 124 34.12 -5.42 -12.73
C ASP A 124 34.13 -5.23 -14.25
N THR A 125 34.40 -6.29 -15.03
CA THR A 125 34.37 -6.23 -16.50
C THR A 125 32.98 -6.00 -17.08
N ARG A 126 31.92 -6.30 -16.31
CA ARG A 126 30.52 -6.17 -16.73
C ARG A 126 29.80 -4.98 -16.08
N ILE A 127 30.47 -4.18 -15.23
CA ILE A 127 29.86 -3.02 -14.57
C ILE A 127 29.39 -1.96 -15.58
N GLY A 128 30.15 -1.71 -16.65
CA GLY A 128 29.74 -0.78 -17.70
C GLY A 128 28.46 -1.22 -18.41
N GLU A 129 28.36 -2.51 -18.76
CA GLU A 129 27.16 -3.10 -19.36
C GLU A 129 25.98 -3.11 -18.38
N ALA A 130 26.22 -3.46 -17.12
CA ALA A 130 25.20 -3.45 -16.08
C ALA A 130 24.65 -2.05 -15.83
N THR A 131 25.51 -1.03 -15.86
CA THR A 131 25.11 0.38 -15.76
C THR A 131 24.28 0.77 -16.98
N ALA A 132 24.72 0.43 -18.20
CA ALA A 132 23.96 0.72 -19.41
C ALA A 132 22.59 0.02 -19.41
N LEU A 133 22.51 -1.21 -18.91
CA LEU A 133 21.24 -1.93 -18.77
C LEU A 133 20.37 -1.31 -17.67
N TYR A 134 20.94 -0.93 -16.52
CA TYR A 134 20.22 -0.20 -15.48
C TYR A 134 19.62 1.09 -16.06
N GLU A 135 20.44 1.91 -16.71
CA GLU A 135 19.99 3.15 -17.33
C GLU A 135 18.99 2.90 -18.45
N HIS A 136 19.14 1.85 -19.27
CA HIS A 136 18.14 1.47 -20.28
C HIS A 136 16.80 1.12 -19.63
N ILE A 137 16.81 0.29 -18.59
CA ILE A 137 15.59 -0.15 -17.90
C ILE A 137 14.96 0.99 -17.11
N THR A 138 15.74 1.91 -16.53
CA THR A 138 15.21 3.07 -15.79
C THR A 138 14.86 4.25 -16.68
N SER A 139 15.55 4.47 -17.80
CA SER A 139 15.19 5.52 -18.78
C SER A 139 13.93 5.15 -19.56
N THR A 140 13.69 3.85 -19.79
CA THR A 140 12.38 3.36 -20.24
C THR A 140 11.29 3.47 -19.16
N GLU A 141 11.62 3.82 -17.90
CA GLU A 141 10.65 4.23 -16.86
C GLU A 141 10.44 5.77 -16.80
N THR A 142 11.41 6.61 -17.22
CA THR A 142 11.36 8.08 -17.12
C THR A 142 11.01 8.83 -18.42
N GLU A 143 11.27 8.28 -19.61
CA GLU A 143 10.73 8.80 -20.86
C GLU A 143 9.36 8.16 -21.10
N GLY A 144 8.31 8.99 -21.17
CA GLY A 144 6.95 8.52 -21.42
C GLY A 144 6.81 7.81 -22.75
N ALA A 145 7.07 6.49 -22.77
CA ALA A 145 6.54 5.50 -23.70
C ALA A 145 7.07 4.09 -23.33
N MET A 146 6.13 3.19 -23.06
CA MET A 146 6.21 1.73 -23.25
C MET A 146 6.85 0.86 -22.15
N VAL A 147 5.97 0.32 -21.30
CA VAL A 147 5.86 -1.15 -21.30
C VAL A 147 5.37 -1.54 -22.70
N PRO A 148 6.15 -2.27 -23.51
CA PRO A 148 5.68 -2.75 -24.80
C PRO A 148 4.41 -3.59 -24.59
N ALA A 149 3.46 -3.44 -25.51
CA ALA A 149 2.30 -4.32 -25.61
C ALA A 149 2.70 -5.80 -25.41
N TYR A 150 1.96 -6.48 -24.51
CA TYR A 150 2.07 -7.89 -24.13
C TYR A 150 3.32 -8.34 -23.35
N THR A 151 3.22 -8.30 -22.02
CA THR A 151 3.49 -9.49 -21.20
C THR A 151 2.50 -9.52 -20.04
N MET A 152 1.27 -9.96 -20.29
CA MET A 152 0.59 -10.70 -19.23
C MET A 152 1.51 -11.86 -18.88
N ASN A 153 1.95 -11.97 -17.63
CA ASN A 153 2.38 -13.27 -17.10
C ASN A 153 1.12 -14.13 -16.90
N GLU A 154 0.42 -14.38 -18.01
CA GLU A 154 -0.69 -15.31 -18.06
C GLU A 154 -0.11 -16.70 -18.24
N ILE A 155 -0.27 -17.51 -17.21
CA ILE A 155 -0.02 -18.94 -17.31
C ILE A 155 -1.28 -19.55 -17.95
N ASP A 156 -1.16 -19.98 -19.20
CA ASP A 156 -2.24 -20.71 -19.86
C ASP A 156 -2.25 -22.16 -19.34
N LEU A 157 -3.24 -22.46 -18.51
CA LEU A 157 -3.55 -23.80 -18.02
C LEU A 157 -4.91 -24.26 -18.53
N THR A 158 -5.39 -23.69 -19.63
CA THR A 158 -6.67 -24.09 -20.21
C THR A 158 -6.62 -25.57 -20.63
N GLY A 159 -7.71 -26.28 -20.35
CA GLY A 159 -7.79 -27.73 -20.62
C GLY A 159 -7.15 -28.62 -19.55
N SER A 160 -6.59 -28.06 -18.46
CA SER A 160 -6.04 -28.84 -17.35
C SER A 160 -7.09 -29.46 -16.41
N HIS A 161 -8.37 -29.08 -16.56
CA HIS A 161 -9.50 -29.60 -15.80
C HIS A 161 -10.80 -29.59 -16.63
N SER A 162 -11.78 -30.38 -16.20
CA SER A 162 -13.06 -30.57 -16.90
C SER A 162 -14.21 -29.69 -16.41
N SER A 163 -13.98 -28.85 -15.39
CA SER A 163 -14.96 -27.93 -14.81
C SER A 163 -15.31 -26.77 -15.75
N HIS A 164 -16.01 -27.08 -16.84
CA HIS A 164 -16.49 -26.14 -17.84
C HIS A 164 -17.57 -26.82 -18.68
N SER A 165 -18.33 -26.04 -19.44
CA SER A 165 -19.35 -26.57 -20.36
C SER A 165 -19.32 -25.87 -21.71
N SER A 166 -20.09 -26.40 -22.66
CA SER A 166 -20.35 -25.71 -23.93
C SER A 166 -21.11 -24.41 -23.67
N ARG A 167 -20.79 -23.34 -24.40
CA ARG A 167 -21.62 -22.12 -24.45
C ARG A 167 -22.92 -22.30 -25.25
N ASN A 168 -23.10 -23.45 -25.91
CA ASN A 168 -24.25 -23.75 -26.77
C ASN A 168 -24.49 -22.68 -27.86
N GLY A 169 -23.40 -22.15 -28.42
CA GLY A 169 -23.44 -21.08 -29.43
C GLY A 169 -23.72 -19.68 -28.88
N ALA A 170 -23.89 -19.51 -27.56
CA ALA A 170 -24.00 -18.19 -26.96
C ALA A 170 -22.68 -17.43 -27.09
N ARG A 171 -22.78 -16.13 -27.41
CA ARG A 171 -21.65 -15.20 -27.40
C ARG A 171 -21.60 -14.48 -26.05
N PRO A 172 -20.42 -14.34 -25.44
CA PRO A 172 -20.26 -13.51 -24.26
C PRO A 172 -20.65 -12.06 -24.53
N TRP A 173 -21.32 -11.44 -23.56
CA TRP A 173 -21.66 -10.02 -23.57
C TRP A 173 -21.44 -9.33 -22.23
N LEU A 174 -21.01 -10.05 -21.19
CA LEU A 174 -20.56 -9.49 -19.92
C LEU A 174 -19.19 -10.05 -19.53
N PHE A 175 -18.37 -9.20 -18.93
CA PHE A 175 -17.21 -9.60 -18.16
C PHE A 175 -17.53 -9.43 -16.67
N VAL A 176 -17.35 -10.49 -15.87
CA VAL A 176 -17.82 -10.55 -14.49
C VAL A 176 -16.64 -10.76 -13.55
N LEU A 177 -16.48 -9.86 -12.60
CA LEU A 177 -15.49 -9.93 -11.52
C LEU A 177 -16.03 -10.71 -10.32
N HIS A 178 -15.15 -11.49 -9.70
CA HIS A 178 -15.46 -12.38 -8.57
C HIS A 178 -14.40 -12.31 -7.47
N THR A 179 -14.80 -12.58 -6.24
CA THR A 179 -13.90 -12.85 -5.10
C THR A 179 -13.80 -14.36 -4.87
N GLN A 180 -12.73 -14.79 -4.19
CA GLN A 180 -12.56 -16.22 -3.86
C GLN A 180 -13.33 -16.62 -2.59
N GLU A 181 -13.53 -15.68 -1.66
CA GLU A 181 -13.90 -15.96 -0.26
C GLU A 181 -12.89 -16.89 0.44
N GLY A 182 -11.60 -16.69 0.13
CA GLY A 182 -10.52 -17.57 0.59
C GLY A 182 -9.19 -16.85 0.73
N ASN A 183 -8.13 -17.60 1.06
CA ASN A 183 -6.77 -17.10 1.24
C ASN A 183 -5.80 -17.70 0.19
N GLY A 184 -6.32 -18.16 -0.95
CA GLY A 184 -5.51 -18.85 -1.96
C GLY A 184 -4.70 -17.89 -2.84
N THR A 185 -3.75 -18.45 -3.57
CA THR A 185 -3.12 -17.81 -4.75
C THR A 185 -3.86 -18.17 -6.03
N ALA A 186 -3.59 -17.46 -7.13
CA ALA A 186 -4.18 -17.75 -8.45
C ALA A 186 -3.99 -19.22 -8.85
N GLU A 187 -2.81 -19.77 -8.57
CA GLU A 187 -2.47 -21.17 -8.82
C GLU A 187 -3.23 -22.15 -7.91
N SER A 188 -3.30 -21.87 -6.60
CA SER A 188 -4.04 -22.75 -5.68
C SER A 188 -5.54 -22.79 -6.02
N LEU A 189 -6.10 -21.65 -6.45
CA LEU A 189 -7.48 -21.55 -6.87
C LEU A 189 -7.71 -22.28 -8.20
N HIS A 190 -6.82 -22.14 -9.17
CA HIS A 190 -6.85 -22.93 -10.40
C HIS A 190 -6.82 -24.44 -10.12
N ASN A 191 -5.90 -24.88 -9.26
CA ASN A 191 -5.78 -26.29 -8.91
C ASN A 191 -7.03 -26.84 -8.18
N TYR A 192 -7.73 -26.00 -7.42
CA TYR A 192 -9.00 -26.38 -6.79
C TYR A 192 -10.08 -26.77 -7.82
N PHE A 193 -10.09 -26.16 -9.01
CA PHE A 193 -11.08 -26.51 -10.05
C PHE A 193 -10.96 -27.94 -10.57
N LYS A 194 -9.81 -28.60 -10.39
CA LYS A 194 -9.60 -30.00 -10.77
C LYS A 194 -10.47 -30.97 -9.97
N VAL A 195 -10.89 -30.58 -8.76
CA VAL A 195 -11.66 -31.41 -7.84
C VAL A 195 -13.02 -30.82 -7.47
N ALA A 196 -13.27 -29.56 -7.84
CA ALA A 196 -14.49 -28.84 -7.51
C ALA A 196 -15.38 -28.62 -8.74
N GLN A 197 -16.70 -28.52 -8.54
CA GLN A 197 -17.66 -28.17 -9.58
C GLN A 197 -17.84 -26.65 -9.72
N VAL A 198 -16.72 -25.92 -9.77
CA VAL A 198 -16.66 -24.46 -9.94
C VAL A 198 -15.46 -24.11 -10.81
N SER A 199 -15.55 -23.03 -11.57
CA SER A 199 -14.41 -22.49 -12.31
C SER A 199 -14.64 -21.04 -12.77
N TYR A 200 -13.52 -20.40 -13.11
CA TYR A 200 -13.47 -19.10 -13.76
C TYR A 200 -12.65 -19.22 -15.05
N HIS A 201 -12.81 -18.27 -15.97
CA HIS A 201 -11.91 -18.19 -17.14
C HIS A 201 -10.52 -17.77 -16.69
N TYR A 202 -10.46 -16.88 -15.70
CA TYR A 202 -9.21 -16.37 -15.16
C TYR A 202 -9.19 -16.45 -13.63
N THR A 203 -8.04 -16.83 -13.07
CA THR A 203 -7.72 -16.57 -11.67
C THR A 203 -6.55 -15.58 -11.63
N VAL A 204 -6.60 -14.62 -10.72
CA VAL A 204 -5.58 -13.57 -10.64
C VAL A 204 -5.20 -13.27 -9.20
N ASP A 205 -3.92 -13.04 -8.96
CA ASP A 205 -3.39 -12.40 -7.78
C ASP A 205 -2.38 -11.31 -8.19
N ASN A 206 -1.71 -10.67 -7.23
CA ASN A 206 -0.78 -9.57 -7.51
C ASN A 206 0.48 -9.95 -8.31
N LYS A 207 0.70 -11.25 -8.56
CA LYS A 207 1.89 -11.78 -9.22
C LYS A 207 1.54 -12.55 -10.48
N THR A 208 0.39 -13.24 -10.48
CA THR A 208 0.09 -14.27 -11.48
C THR A 208 -1.34 -14.12 -11.99
N LEU A 209 -1.48 -14.16 -13.30
CA LEU A 209 -2.75 -14.39 -13.99
C LEU A 209 -2.73 -15.81 -14.56
N ILE A 210 -3.83 -16.56 -14.43
CA ILE A 210 -3.93 -17.91 -14.98
C ILE A 210 -5.18 -18.04 -15.84
N GLY A 211 -4.99 -18.35 -17.11
CA GLY A 211 -6.05 -18.82 -18.00
C GLY A 211 -6.48 -20.22 -17.59
N SER A 212 -7.63 -20.34 -16.94
CA SER A 212 -8.13 -21.61 -16.36
C SER A 212 -9.13 -22.31 -17.28
N VAL A 213 -10.05 -21.56 -17.87
CA VAL A 213 -11.04 -22.08 -18.83
C VAL A 213 -10.90 -21.29 -20.13
N ASN A 214 -10.73 -22.01 -21.24
CA ASN A 214 -10.71 -21.40 -22.57
C ASN A 214 -11.99 -20.59 -22.78
N THR A 215 -11.87 -19.35 -23.25
CA THR A 215 -12.98 -18.41 -23.36
C THR A 215 -14.06 -18.81 -24.37
N ASP A 216 -13.80 -19.76 -25.26
CA ASP A 216 -14.83 -20.38 -26.12
C ASP A 216 -15.74 -21.37 -25.37
N ARG A 217 -15.39 -21.71 -24.13
CA ARG A 217 -16.17 -22.56 -23.21
C ARG A 217 -16.79 -21.71 -22.12
N ALA A 218 -17.84 -22.22 -21.50
CA ALA A 218 -18.48 -21.59 -20.34
C ALA A 218 -17.82 -22.10 -19.04
N ALA A 219 -17.19 -21.20 -18.29
CA ALA A 219 -16.79 -21.46 -16.90
C ALA A 219 -18.03 -21.64 -16.01
N TRP A 220 -17.88 -22.35 -14.87
CA TRP A 220 -18.95 -22.65 -13.93
C TRP A 220 -18.90 -21.70 -12.73
N SER A 221 -19.39 -20.46 -12.90
CA SER A 221 -19.23 -19.38 -11.90
C SER A 221 -20.52 -18.63 -11.55
N VAL A 222 -21.48 -18.54 -12.49
CA VAL A 222 -22.65 -17.66 -12.40
C VAL A 222 -23.94 -18.35 -12.86
N LEU A 223 -24.07 -19.66 -12.59
CA LEU A 223 -25.29 -20.44 -12.88
C LEU A 223 -25.75 -20.30 -14.34
N ASP A 224 -27.01 -19.91 -14.58
CA ASP A 224 -27.60 -19.75 -15.90
C ASP A 224 -26.95 -18.65 -16.75
N ALA A 225 -26.09 -17.82 -16.15
CA ALA A 225 -25.32 -16.81 -16.87
C ALA A 225 -24.02 -17.33 -17.50
N ASN A 226 -23.57 -18.54 -17.12
CA ASN A 226 -22.31 -19.12 -17.58
C ASN A 226 -22.09 -19.05 -19.11
N PRO A 227 -23.09 -19.35 -19.98
CA PRO A 227 -22.86 -19.37 -21.42
C PRO A 227 -22.50 -18.01 -22.03
N TYR A 228 -22.90 -16.91 -21.39
CA TYR A 228 -22.78 -15.57 -21.95
C TYR A 228 -21.97 -14.58 -21.11
N THR A 229 -21.26 -15.08 -20.10
CA THR A 229 -20.28 -14.32 -19.33
C THR A 229 -18.86 -14.80 -19.57
N LEU A 230 -17.92 -13.88 -19.42
CA LEU A 230 -16.52 -14.12 -19.08
C LEU A 230 -16.37 -13.85 -17.59
N ASN A 231 -15.50 -14.61 -16.91
CA ASN A 231 -15.47 -14.62 -15.44
C ASN A 231 -14.03 -14.65 -14.96
N LEU A 232 -13.66 -13.68 -14.12
CA LEU A 232 -12.35 -13.56 -13.52
C LEU A 232 -12.49 -13.49 -12.00
N CYS A 233 -11.70 -14.29 -11.28
CA CYS A 233 -11.71 -14.34 -9.82
C CYS A 233 -10.39 -13.85 -9.22
N PHE A 234 -10.46 -12.90 -8.30
CA PHE A 234 -9.34 -12.46 -7.48
C PHE A 234 -9.05 -13.49 -6.41
N ALA A 235 -7.96 -14.26 -6.55
CA ALA A 235 -7.56 -15.25 -5.56
C ALA A 235 -7.07 -14.58 -4.27
N GLY A 236 -7.49 -15.09 -3.12
CA GLY A 236 -7.13 -14.58 -1.80
C GLY A 236 -8.01 -13.42 -1.30
N SER A 237 -9.05 -13.07 -2.06
CA SER A 237 -9.94 -11.94 -1.80
C SER A 237 -11.24 -12.34 -1.08
N ARG A 238 -11.91 -11.34 -0.52
CA ARG A 238 -13.23 -11.42 0.13
C ARG A 238 -14.08 -10.22 -0.26
N ALA A 239 -15.36 -10.42 -0.49
CA ALA A 239 -16.31 -9.34 -0.79
C ALA A 239 -16.44 -8.35 0.39
N GLY A 240 -16.23 -8.82 1.62
CA GLY A 240 -16.28 -7.99 2.82
C GLY A 240 -15.03 -7.14 3.10
N GLN A 241 -13.97 -7.24 2.29
CA GLN A 241 -12.74 -6.51 2.56
C GLN A 241 -12.90 -5.00 2.32
N SER A 242 -12.11 -4.21 3.02
CA SER A 242 -12.10 -2.75 2.87
C SER A 242 -11.52 -2.33 1.53
N ARG A 243 -11.82 -1.09 1.12
CA ARG A 243 -11.25 -0.49 -0.08
C ARG A 243 -9.72 -0.44 0.01
N GLN A 244 -9.17 -0.09 1.18
CA GLN A 244 -7.72 -0.02 1.37
C GLN A 244 -7.07 -1.39 1.21
N GLU A 245 -7.69 -2.44 1.75
CA GLU A 245 -7.20 -3.81 1.53
C GLU A 245 -7.22 -4.23 0.06
N TRP A 246 -8.22 -3.79 -0.73
CA TRP A 246 -8.20 -3.96 -2.18
C TRP A 246 -7.00 -3.27 -2.82
N LEU A 247 -6.75 -2.01 -2.49
CA LEU A 247 -5.67 -1.23 -3.09
C LEU A 247 -4.29 -1.79 -2.71
N ASP A 248 -4.06 -2.06 -1.42
CA ASP A 248 -2.77 -2.52 -0.90
C ASP A 248 -2.42 -3.93 -1.38
N ARG A 249 -3.40 -4.83 -1.40
CA ARG A 249 -3.15 -6.28 -1.61
C ARG A 249 -3.53 -6.77 -3.00
N PHE A 250 -4.24 -5.97 -3.79
CA PHE A 250 -4.76 -6.39 -5.10
C PHE A 250 -4.57 -5.35 -6.21
N GLY A 251 -3.84 -4.24 -5.97
CA GLY A 251 -3.64 -3.20 -6.99
C GLY A 251 -3.14 -3.72 -8.35
N ASN A 252 -2.14 -4.62 -8.36
CA ASN A 252 -1.66 -5.24 -9.60
C ASN A 252 -2.70 -6.20 -10.20
N ALA A 253 -3.38 -6.97 -9.35
CA ALA A 253 -4.43 -7.87 -9.81
C ALA A 253 -5.59 -7.12 -10.48
N ILE A 254 -5.95 -5.94 -9.96
CA ILE A 254 -6.98 -5.05 -10.50
C ILE A 254 -6.58 -4.55 -11.89
N ASP A 255 -5.33 -4.14 -12.07
CA ASP A 255 -4.81 -3.71 -13.38
C ASP A 255 -4.79 -4.86 -14.39
N LEU A 256 -4.30 -6.04 -13.99
CA LEU A 256 -4.35 -7.25 -14.83
C LEU A 256 -5.79 -7.62 -15.21
N ALA A 257 -6.73 -7.52 -14.27
CA ALA A 257 -8.14 -7.78 -14.54
C ALA A 257 -8.72 -6.79 -15.55
N ALA A 258 -8.39 -5.49 -15.45
CA ALA A 258 -8.80 -4.48 -16.41
C ALA A 258 -8.23 -4.74 -17.81
N GLN A 259 -6.95 -5.13 -17.88
CA GLN A 259 -6.28 -5.50 -19.12
C GLN A 259 -6.97 -6.70 -19.81
N VAL A 260 -7.27 -7.77 -19.06
CA VAL A 260 -8.01 -8.94 -19.56
C VAL A 260 -9.42 -8.54 -20.00
N ALA A 261 -10.11 -7.72 -19.21
CA ALA A 261 -11.46 -7.28 -19.53
C ALA A 261 -11.49 -6.52 -20.86
N VAL A 262 -10.55 -5.62 -21.11
CA VAL A 262 -10.44 -4.90 -22.40
C VAL A 262 -10.10 -5.85 -23.54
N ARG A 263 -9.07 -6.70 -23.38
CA ARG A 263 -8.63 -7.67 -24.40
C ARG A 263 -9.81 -8.53 -24.87
N ASP A 264 -10.52 -9.13 -23.93
CA ASP A 264 -11.60 -10.05 -24.26
C ASP A 264 -12.86 -9.30 -24.73
N SER A 265 -13.07 -8.06 -24.27
CA SER A 265 -14.14 -7.21 -24.79
C SER A 265 -13.94 -6.91 -26.27
N ILE A 266 -12.70 -6.62 -26.69
CA ILE A 266 -12.34 -6.46 -28.11
C ILE A 266 -12.58 -7.78 -28.87
N GLN A 267 -12.11 -8.91 -28.33
CA GLN A 267 -12.24 -10.21 -28.98
C GLN A 267 -13.71 -10.60 -29.23
N TYR A 268 -14.58 -10.42 -28.24
CA TYR A 268 -15.97 -10.88 -28.30
C TYR A 268 -16.96 -9.81 -28.79
N GLY A 269 -16.52 -8.55 -28.88
CA GLY A 269 -17.35 -7.41 -29.26
C GLY A 269 -18.28 -6.96 -28.12
N ILE A 270 -17.74 -6.95 -26.90
CA ILE A 270 -18.41 -6.41 -25.71
C ILE A 270 -18.08 -4.92 -25.62
N GLU A 271 -19.09 -4.08 -25.36
CA GLU A 271 -18.88 -2.65 -25.10
C GLU A 271 -17.88 -2.44 -23.94
N ILE A 272 -16.81 -1.69 -24.18
CA ILE A 272 -15.78 -1.40 -23.19
C ILE A 272 -16.27 -0.28 -22.28
N ARG A 273 -17.06 -0.65 -21.28
CA ARG A 273 -17.53 0.24 -20.22
C ARG A 273 -17.65 -0.50 -18.90
N VAL A 274 -17.49 0.22 -17.80
CA VAL A 274 -17.73 -0.31 -16.47
C VAL A 274 -19.17 -0.01 -16.08
N LEU A 275 -19.95 -1.06 -15.84
CA LEU A 275 -21.30 -0.95 -15.30
C LEU A 275 -21.26 -0.78 -13.77
N GLY A 276 -20.19 -1.28 -13.13
CA GLY A 276 -19.92 -1.12 -11.71
C GLY A 276 -21.12 -1.55 -10.84
N GLN A 277 -21.56 -0.64 -9.97
CA GLN A 277 -22.68 -0.85 -9.05
C GLN A 277 -24.04 -0.38 -9.56
N ASP A 278 -24.16 0.02 -10.83
CA ASP A 278 -25.43 0.41 -11.45
C ASP A 278 -26.30 -0.83 -11.78
N TYR A 279 -26.55 -1.68 -10.79
CA TYR A 279 -27.14 -3.01 -10.99
C TYR A 279 -28.53 -2.98 -11.63
N ASP A 280 -29.32 -1.93 -11.37
CA ASP A 280 -30.64 -1.74 -11.98
C ASP A 280 -30.58 -1.51 -13.50
N LYS A 281 -29.41 -1.11 -14.02
CA LYS A 281 -29.16 -0.93 -15.46
C LYS A 281 -28.67 -2.22 -16.13
N ILE A 282 -28.34 -3.26 -15.35
CA ILE A 282 -27.83 -4.53 -15.88
C ILE A 282 -29.01 -5.43 -16.23
N ALA A 283 -29.25 -5.61 -17.52
CA ALA A 283 -30.30 -6.46 -18.06
C ALA A 283 -29.76 -7.36 -19.18
N ARG A 284 -30.59 -8.29 -19.66
CA ARG A 284 -30.22 -9.21 -20.74
C ARG A 284 -29.67 -8.45 -21.96
N LYS A 285 -28.46 -8.80 -22.40
CA LYS A 285 -27.70 -8.19 -23.52
C LYS A 285 -27.17 -6.77 -23.27
N VAL A 286 -27.31 -6.22 -22.06
CA VAL A 286 -26.56 -5.01 -21.67
C VAL A 286 -25.09 -5.39 -21.57
N GLN A 287 -24.25 -4.75 -22.38
CA GLN A 287 -22.84 -5.08 -22.48
C GLN A 287 -22.00 -4.28 -21.49
N GLY A 288 -20.89 -4.86 -21.05
CA GLY A 288 -19.91 -4.18 -20.20
C GLY A 288 -19.25 -5.10 -19.18
N VAL A 289 -18.52 -4.47 -18.27
CA VAL A 289 -17.88 -5.11 -17.12
C VAL A 289 -18.71 -4.86 -15.86
N CYS A 290 -19.04 -5.92 -15.13
CA CYS A 290 -19.71 -5.86 -13.83
C CYS A 290 -19.08 -6.85 -12.86
N ASP A 291 -19.69 -7.01 -11.69
CA ASP A 291 -19.37 -8.07 -10.74
C ASP A 291 -20.53 -9.06 -10.60
N HIS A 292 -20.37 -10.04 -9.71
CA HIS A 292 -21.42 -11.01 -9.43
C HIS A 292 -22.70 -10.36 -8.90
N SER A 293 -22.60 -9.27 -8.12
CA SER A 293 -23.76 -8.49 -7.69
C SER A 293 -24.61 -8.01 -8.87
N GLY A 294 -24.00 -7.65 -10.01
CA GLY A 294 -24.73 -7.36 -11.26
C GLY A 294 -25.54 -8.54 -11.81
N ILE A 295 -25.07 -9.76 -11.63
CA ILE A 295 -25.78 -10.99 -12.01
C ILE A 295 -26.96 -11.25 -11.06
N THR A 296 -26.71 -11.11 -9.75
CA THR A 296 -27.73 -11.30 -8.70
C THR A 296 -28.83 -10.26 -8.77
N TYR A 297 -28.47 -8.97 -8.77
CA TYR A 297 -29.44 -7.87 -8.70
C TYR A 297 -29.95 -7.44 -10.06
N GLY A 298 -29.12 -7.44 -11.11
CA GLY A 298 -29.53 -7.06 -12.46
C GLY A 298 -30.27 -8.19 -13.18
N LEU A 299 -29.61 -9.34 -13.33
CA LEU A 299 -30.18 -10.49 -14.07
C LEU A 299 -31.10 -11.38 -13.24
N LYS A 300 -31.15 -11.19 -11.91
CA LYS A 300 -31.92 -12.01 -10.97
C LYS A 300 -31.49 -13.48 -10.97
N ILE A 301 -30.19 -13.73 -11.11
CA ILE A 301 -29.58 -15.07 -11.13
C ILE A 301 -28.58 -15.18 -9.98
N GLY A 302 -28.76 -16.18 -9.11
CA GLY A 302 -27.87 -16.38 -7.95
C GLY A 302 -28.17 -15.45 -6.78
N ASN A 303 -27.30 -15.51 -5.76
CA ASN A 303 -27.41 -14.77 -4.51
C ASN A 303 -26.06 -14.29 -3.97
N HIS A 304 -25.02 -14.29 -4.80
CA HIS A 304 -23.69 -13.84 -4.44
C HIS A 304 -23.55 -12.33 -4.62
N THR A 305 -22.66 -11.73 -3.83
CA THR A 305 -22.44 -10.27 -3.78
C THR A 305 -20.99 -9.87 -4.02
N ASP A 306 -20.24 -10.74 -4.70
CA ASP A 306 -18.87 -10.44 -5.14
C ASP A 306 -18.95 -9.28 -6.16
N VAL A 307 -18.01 -8.34 -6.21
CA VAL A 307 -16.75 -8.19 -5.44
C VAL A 307 -16.91 -7.39 -4.14
N GLY A 308 -18.15 -7.09 -3.78
CA GLY A 308 -18.52 -6.37 -2.56
C GLY A 308 -18.58 -4.84 -2.73
N PRO A 309 -19.17 -4.15 -1.73
CA PRO A 309 -19.48 -2.72 -1.83
C PRO A 309 -18.22 -1.82 -1.85
N ASN A 310 -17.10 -2.32 -1.33
CA ASN A 310 -15.87 -1.54 -1.15
C ASN A 310 -14.84 -1.74 -2.27
N PHE A 311 -15.16 -2.51 -3.31
CA PHE A 311 -14.25 -2.65 -4.44
C PHE A 311 -14.01 -1.29 -5.12
N PRO A 312 -12.75 -0.96 -5.46
CA PRO A 312 -12.41 0.35 -6.02
C PRO A 312 -12.78 0.46 -7.50
N TRP A 313 -14.08 0.60 -7.78
CA TRP A 313 -14.63 0.67 -9.14
C TRP A 313 -14.11 1.86 -9.95
N ASP A 314 -13.88 2.99 -9.31
CA ASP A 314 -13.25 4.17 -9.90
C ASP A 314 -11.83 3.86 -10.41
N VAL A 315 -11.02 3.15 -9.62
CA VAL A 315 -9.68 2.73 -10.03
C VAL A 315 -9.76 1.71 -11.16
N PHE A 316 -10.65 0.71 -11.05
CA PHE A 316 -10.82 -0.29 -12.10
C PHE A 316 -11.29 0.34 -13.42
N GLU A 317 -12.23 1.28 -13.38
CA GLU A 317 -12.74 2.02 -14.54
C GLU A 317 -11.63 2.87 -15.19
N GLU A 318 -10.82 3.55 -14.40
CA GLU A 318 -9.63 4.25 -14.89
C GLU A 318 -8.67 3.29 -15.62
N ARG A 319 -8.40 2.11 -15.04
CA ARG A 319 -7.56 1.09 -15.71
C ARG A 319 -8.20 0.54 -16.98
N VAL A 320 -9.52 0.34 -17.01
CA VAL A 320 -10.22 -0.06 -18.23
C VAL A 320 -10.08 1.00 -19.31
N HIS A 321 -10.27 2.28 -18.98
CA HIS A 321 -10.07 3.38 -19.93
C HIS A 321 -8.62 3.47 -20.42
N HIS A 322 -7.65 3.25 -19.53
CA HIS A 322 -6.25 3.15 -19.91
C HIS A 322 -6.01 2.10 -20.99
N TRP A 323 -6.42 0.85 -20.72
CA TRP A 323 -6.19 -0.25 -21.64
C TRP A 323 -7.03 -0.14 -22.92
N ALA A 324 -8.19 0.52 -22.87
CA ALA A 324 -9.10 0.70 -24.00
C ALA A 324 -8.66 1.80 -24.99
N SER A 325 -8.11 2.90 -24.49
CA SER A 325 -7.72 4.05 -25.31
C SER A 325 -6.38 3.83 -26.02
N GLY A 326 -5.53 2.92 -25.51
CA GLY A 326 -4.13 2.83 -25.94
C GLY A 326 -3.30 4.07 -25.58
N GLU A 327 -3.91 5.04 -24.88
CA GLU A 327 -3.29 6.24 -24.35
C GLU A 327 -3.19 6.11 -22.83
N MET A 328 -2.08 6.58 -22.28
CA MET A 328 -1.86 6.55 -20.83
C MET A 328 -2.74 7.61 -20.14
N PRO A 329 -3.60 7.26 -19.15
CA PRO A 329 -3.97 8.23 -18.15
C PRO A 329 -2.70 8.61 -17.39
N ALA A 330 -2.68 9.86 -16.92
CA ALA A 330 -1.66 10.28 -15.96
C ALA A 330 -1.58 9.25 -14.83
N VAL A 331 -0.35 8.91 -14.45
CA VAL A 331 -0.03 8.14 -13.25
C VAL A 331 -0.99 8.57 -12.14
N PRO A 332 -1.74 7.67 -11.47
CA PRO A 332 -2.49 8.09 -10.29
C PRO A 332 -1.47 8.74 -9.36
N GLU A 333 -1.74 9.95 -8.89
CA GLU A 333 -0.80 10.63 -8.02
C GLU A 333 -0.36 9.66 -6.90
N PRO A 334 0.95 9.64 -6.58
CA PRO A 334 1.52 8.68 -5.64
C PRO A 334 0.64 8.60 -4.39
N LEU A 335 0.62 7.42 -3.72
CA LEU A 335 0.08 7.29 -2.37
C LEU A 335 0.57 8.50 -1.58
N VAL A 336 -0.36 9.43 -1.34
CA VAL A 336 -0.03 10.68 -0.69
C VAL A 336 0.38 10.27 0.70
N ASN A 337 1.69 10.28 0.94
CA ASN A 337 2.19 10.28 2.29
C ASN A 337 1.59 11.53 2.90
N ALA A 338 0.52 11.35 3.68
CA ALA A 338 -0.27 12.45 4.19
C ALA A 338 0.59 13.32 5.13
N VAL A 339 1.62 12.72 5.75
CA VAL A 339 2.64 13.44 6.50
C VAL A 339 3.47 14.34 5.58
N ASP A 340 3.90 13.84 4.42
CA ASP A 340 4.65 14.62 3.42
C ASP A 340 3.79 15.72 2.78
N VAL A 341 2.54 15.42 2.41
CA VAL A 341 1.63 16.41 1.81
C VAL A 341 1.23 17.50 2.78
N GLU A 342 0.97 17.15 4.05
CA GLU A 342 0.73 18.17 5.07
C GLU A 342 2.01 18.97 5.36
N ALA A 343 3.20 18.35 5.29
CA ALA A 343 4.45 19.07 5.43
C ALA A 343 4.69 20.09 4.29
N ASP A 344 4.46 19.68 3.04
CA ASP A 344 4.59 20.54 1.86
C ASP A 344 3.60 21.71 1.90
N ALA A 345 2.39 21.49 2.44
CA ALA A 345 1.41 22.54 2.67
C ALA A 345 1.78 23.50 3.80
N ASN A 346 2.77 23.17 4.62
CA ASN A 346 3.20 23.93 5.80
C ASN A 346 4.73 24.22 5.80
N PRO A 347 5.23 25.08 4.89
CA PRO A 347 6.67 25.37 4.78
C PRO A 347 7.32 25.93 6.05
N TRP A 348 6.53 26.48 6.97
CA TRP A 348 6.99 26.98 8.27
C TRP A 348 7.55 25.87 9.17
N LEU A 349 7.28 24.59 8.88
CA LEU A 349 7.84 23.44 9.60
C LEU A 349 9.38 23.36 9.49
N GLY A 350 9.96 23.90 8.42
CA GLY A 350 11.38 23.81 8.13
C GLY A 350 11.80 22.43 7.62
N GLU A 351 13.10 22.15 7.69
CA GLU A 351 13.66 20.88 7.20
C GLU A 351 13.20 19.69 8.05
N ARG A 352 13.06 18.52 7.40
CA ARG A 352 12.73 17.28 8.10
C ARG A 352 13.92 16.78 8.91
N ILE A 353 13.67 16.42 10.16
CA ILE A 353 14.66 15.83 11.08
C ILE A 353 14.62 14.30 11.03
N THR A 354 13.44 13.68 10.93
CA THR A 354 13.32 12.22 10.86
C THR A 354 13.73 11.68 9.49
N ALA A 355 14.34 10.49 9.42
CA ALA A 355 14.73 9.87 8.15
C ALA A 355 13.54 9.40 7.28
N GLY A 356 12.31 9.51 7.80
CA GLY A 356 11.06 9.07 7.20
C GLY A 356 9.90 9.27 8.19
N GLU A 357 8.81 8.53 8.00
CA GLU A 357 7.73 8.44 9.00
C GLU A 357 8.14 7.49 10.14
N GLY A 358 7.89 7.90 11.38
CA GLY A 358 7.92 7.05 12.57
C GLY A 358 6.56 6.44 12.87
N GLU A 359 6.55 5.37 13.67
CA GLU A 359 5.32 4.70 14.13
C GLU A 359 4.78 5.38 15.39
N ALA A 360 3.50 5.75 15.37
CA ALA A 360 2.74 6.20 16.53
C ALA A 360 1.82 5.07 17.04
N VAL A 361 1.13 5.27 18.16
CA VAL A 361 0.17 4.26 18.67
C VAL A 361 -0.98 4.02 17.70
N ASP A 362 -1.62 2.86 17.83
CA ASP A 362 -2.84 2.48 17.08
C ASP A 362 -2.73 2.59 15.55
N GLY A 363 -1.51 2.41 15.03
CA GLY A 363 -1.23 2.45 13.59
C GLY A 363 -1.12 3.87 13.02
N GLY A 364 -1.01 4.89 13.87
CA GLY A 364 -0.66 6.24 13.44
C GLY A 364 0.79 6.37 12.99
N LYS A 365 1.10 7.49 12.34
CA LYS A 365 2.43 7.86 11.85
C LYS A 365 2.81 9.26 12.32
N TYR A 366 4.10 9.57 12.34
CA TYR A 366 4.57 10.94 12.56
C TYR A 366 5.87 11.25 11.82
N ALA A 367 6.19 12.53 11.69
CA ALA A 367 7.54 13.00 11.35
C ALA A 367 7.86 14.30 12.08
N HIS A 368 9.14 14.50 12.42
CA HIS A 368 9.62 15.72 13.08
C HIS A 368 10.34 16.64 12.09
N PHE A 369 10.16 17.94 12.30
CA PHE A 369 10.73 19.02 11.51
C PHE A 369 11.33 20.08 12.44
N GLU A 370 12.15 20.98 11.91
CA GLU A 370 12.86 22.02 12.69
C GLU A 370 11.94 22.86 13.61
N HIS A 371 10.71 23.11 13.19
CA HIS A 371 9.78 24.02 13.86
C HIS A 371 8.46 23.36 14.26
N GLY A 372 8.37 22.03 14.18
CA GLY A 372 7.16 21.31 14.54
C GLY A 372 7.19 19.84 14.19
N SER A 373 6.02 19.23 14.10
CA SER A 373 5.87 17.83 13.73
C SER A 373 4.57 17.63 13.00
N VAL A 374 4.49 16.59 12.17
CA VAL A 374 3.25 16.20 11.52
C VAL A 374 2.87 14.83 12.04
N TYR A 375 1.63 14.69 12.49
CA TYR A 375 1.06 13.43 12.98
C TYR A 375 -0.10 13.01 12.08
N TRP A 376 -0.17 11.73 11.75
CA TRP A 376 -1.24 11.12 10.98
C TRP A 376 -1.87 9.94 11.72
N HIS A 377 -3.19 9.81 11.64
CA HIS A 377 -3.91 8.63 12.07
C HIS A 377 -5.12 8.38 11.14
N PRO A 378 -5.51 7.12 10.85
CA PRO A 378 -6.60 6.82 9.91
C PRO A 378 -7.94 7.47 10.26
N SER A 379 -8.19 7.76 11.53
CA SER A 379 -9.44 8.42 11.97
C SER A 379 -9.38 9.95 11.99
N THR A 380 -8.20 10.57 11.88
CA THR A 380 -8.05 12.04 12.00
C THR A 380 -7.36 12.71 10.82
N GLY A 381 -6.65 11.96 9.97
CA GLY A 381 -5.83 12.52 8.89
C GLY A 381 -4.47 13.04 9.40
N ALA A 382 -3.70 13.71 8.53
CA ALA A 382 -2.41 14.29 8.86
C ALA A 382 -2.56 15.77 9.24
N TRP A 383 -1.91 16.20 10.31
CA TRP A 383 -1.92 17.59 10.76
C TRP A 383 -0.57 18.04 11.29
N ALA A 384 -0.13 19.22 10.83
CA ALA A 384 1.05 19.89 11.35
C ALA A 384 0.79 20.49 12.74
N ILE A 385 1.70 20.25 13.67
CA ILE A 385 1.71 20.73 15.05
C ILE A 385 2.94 21.63 15.24
N PRO A 386 2.77 22.92 15.59
CA PRO A 386 3.90 23.83 15.78
C PRO A 386 4.69 23.50 17.04
N ALA A 387 5.98 23.82 17.08
CA ALA A 387 6.87 23.54 18.21
C ALA A 387 6.30 24.05 19.57
N ALA A 388 5.62 25.20 19.55
CA ALA A 388 4.97 25.78 20.73
C ALA A 388 3.84 24.91 21.32
N ILE A 389 3.18 24.09 20.50
CA ILE A 389 2.18 23.10 20.91
C ILE A 389 2.82 21.72 21.13
N MET A 390 3.90 21.40 20.41
CA MET A 390 4.64 20.16 20.62
C MET A 390 5.25 20.07 22.03
N GLU A 391 5.77 21.17 22.58
CA GLU A 391 6.33 21.21 23.95
C GLU A 391 5.33 20.72 25.03
N PRO A 392 4.10 21.29 25.17
CA PRO A 392 3.11 20.77 26.11
C PRO A 392 2.56 19.39 25.70
N TYR A 393 2.49 19.06 24.40
CA TYR A 393 2.06 17.75 23.94
C TYR A 393 3.05 16.65 24.34
N GLU A 394 4.35 16.91 24.25
CA GLU A 394 5.43 16.03 24.73
C GLU A 394 5.34 15.80 26.24
N ALA A 395 5.09 16.86 27.02
CA ALA A 395 4.92 16.73 28.48
C ALA A 395 3.77 15.79 28.87
N LEU A 396 2.77 15.63 27.99
CA LEU A 396 1.64 14.72 28.16
C LEU A 396 1.93 13.29 27.66
N ARG A 397 3.08 13.06 27.01
CA ARG A 397 3.43 11.85 26.26
C ARG A 397 2.71 11.72 24.91
N TRP A 398 2.54 12.84 24.22
CA TRP A 398 2.06 12.90 22.83
C TRP A 398 0.72 12.16 22.64
N GLU A 399 0.61 11.35 21.60
CA GLU A 399 -0.58 10.61 21.20
C GLU A 399 -0.97 9.49 22.18
N GLN A 400 -0.06 9.09 23.08
CA GLN A 400 -0.33 8.11 24.14
C GLN A 400 -1.16 8.69 25.28
N SER A 401 -1.30 10.01 25.31
CA SER A 401 -2.06 10.73 26.32
C SER A 401 -3.57 10.68 26.05
N TYR A 402 -4.36 11.12 27.02
CA TYR A 402 -5.82 11.23 26.88
C TYR A 402 -6.26 12.28 25.84
N VAL A 403 -5.36 13.13 25.32
CA VAL A 403 -5.71 14.07 24.25
C VAL A 403 -5.62 13.43 22.85
N GLY A 404 -4.86 12.35 22.68
CA GLY A 404 -4.79 11.59 21.41
C GLY A 404 -4.15 12.37 20.25
N PHE A 405 -4.58 12.08 19.02
CA PHE A 405 -4.07 12.68 17.78
C PHE A 405 -4.65 14.07 17.49
N PRO A 406 -3.95 14.93 16.73
CA PRO A 406 -4.51 16.19 16.26
C PRO A 406 -5.69 15.94 15.31
N VAL A 407 -6.68 16.84 15.31
CA VAL A 407 -7.90 16.74 14.47
C VAL A 407 -8.08 17.93 13.51
N GLY A 408 -7.09 18.83 13.46
CA GLY A 408 -7.14 20.01 12.63
C GLY A 408 -5.88 20.86 12.75
N ARG A 409 -5.79 21.87 11.88
CA ARG A 409 -4.71 22.87 11.90
C ARG A 409 -4.73 23.69 13.18
N HIS A 410 -3.55 24.11 13.62
CA HIS A 410 -3.44 25.12 14.68
C HIS A 410 -4.02 26.46 14.21
N THR A 411 -4.43 27.29 15.16
CA THR A 411 -4.88 28.66 14.95
C THR A 411 -3.96 29.59 15.71
N GLU A 412 -3.34 30.52 14.99
CA GLU A 412 -2.62 31.64 15.59
C GLU A 412 -3.62 32.65 16.16
N LEU A 413 -3.41 33.00 17.42
CA LEU A 413 -4.19 33.98 18.18
C LEU A 413 -3.29 35.17 18.51
N PRO A 414 -3.84 36.38 18.77
CA PRO A 414 -3.02 37.56 19.05
C PRO A 414 -1.97 37.37 20.15
N ASP A 415 -2.30 36.59 21.18
CA ASP A 415 -1.46 36.35 22.35
C ASP A 415 -1.00 34.89 22.48
N GLY A 416 -1.11 34.06 21.44
CA GLY A 416 -0.68 32.66 21.53
C GLY A 416 -1.16 31.79 20.38
N VAL A 417 -1.15 30.47 20.58
CA VAL A 417 -1.55 29.48 19.57
C VAL A 417 -2.42 28.41 20.21
N VAL A 418 -3.37 27.88 19.45
CA VAL A 418 -4.24 26.77 19.87
C VAL A 418 -4.27 25.68 18.81
N GLN A 419 -4.37 24.41 19.22
CA GLN A 419 -4.70 23.32 18.31
C GLN A 419 -5.65 22.30 18.93
N GLY A 420 -6.57 21.79 18.11
CA GLY A 420 -7.53 20.75 18.51
C GLY A 420 -6.96 19.33 18.39
N PHE A 421 -7.30 18.50 19.37
CA PHE A 421 -6.95 17.07 19.45
C PHE A 421 -8.21 16.25 19.74
N GLN A 422 -8.16 14.93 19.53
CA GLN A 422 -9.30 14.02 19.74
C GLN A 422 -9.96 14.20 21.11
N GLY A 423 -9.14 14.33 22.17
CA GLY A 423 -9.58 14.46 23.55
C GLY A 423 -9.64 15.88 24.07
N GLY A 424 -9.43 16.94 23.27
CA GLY A 424 -9.40 18.31 23.79
C GLY A 424 -8.80 19.34 22.85
N ALA A 425 -8.26 20.40 23.40
CA ALA A 425 -7.44 21.37 22.68
C ALA A 425 -6.28 21.81 23.58
N ILE A 426 -5.11 22.02 22.98
CA ILE A 426 -3.95 22.59 23.66
C ILE A 426 -3.90 24.07 23.32
N TYR A 427 -3.91 24.92 24.34
CA TYR A 427 -3.72 26.37 24.24
C TYR A 427 -2.36 26.76 24.80
N ARG A 428 -1.59 27.54 24.06
CA ARG A 428 -0.28 28.06 24.46
C ARG A 428 -0.29 29.57 24.35
N LYS A 429 -0.24 30.26 25.48
CA LYS A 429 -0.10 31.72 25.52
C LYS A 429 1.37 32.11 25.40
N ASN A 430 1.67 33.19 24.66
CA ASN A 430 3.02 33.72 24.49
C ASN A 430 3.66 34.03 25.85
N GLY A 431 4.83 33.45 26.12
CA GLY A 431 5.57 33.63 27.37
C GLY A 431 5.10 32.77 28.56
N TYR A 432 4.10 31.90 28.38
CA TYR A 432 3.55 31.02 29.43
C TYR A 432 3.48 29.56 28.97
N GLY A 433 3.20 28.65 29.91
CA GLY A 433 2.95 27.22 29.67
C GLY A 433 1.83 26.95 28.65
N GLY A 434 1.87 25.78 28.02
CA GLY A 434 0.75 25.26 27.24
C GLY A 434 -0.16 24.39 28.11
N HIS A 435 -1.46 24.51 27.93
CA HIS A 435 -2.46 23.86 28.78
C HIS A 435 -3.58 23.20 27.97
N VAL A 436 -3.98 22.00 28.39
CA VAL A 436 -5.08 21.25 27.79
C VAL A 436 -6.41 21.74 28.36
N VAL A 437 -7.37 22.04 27.50
CA VAL A 437 -8.77 22.27 27.89
C VAL A 437 -9.60 21.12 27.31
N THR A 438 -10.34 20.40 28.15
CA THR A 438 -11.11 19.21 27.75
C THR A 438 -12.49 19.13 28.40
N GLY A 439 -13.32 18.22 27.90
CA GLY A 439 -14.58 17.79 28.51
C GLY A 439 -15.57 18.92 28.78
N MET A 440 -16.25 18.82 29.92
CA MET A 440 -17.31 19.76 30.32
C MET A 440 -16.76 21.14 30.72
N ILE A 441 -15.53 21.20 31.26
CA ILE A 441 -14.84 22.47 31.54
C ILE A 441 -14.63 23.25 30.24
N ARG A 442 -14.08 22.59 29.20
CA ARG A 442 -13.98 23.18 27.86
C ARG A 442 -15.33 23.62 27.35
N ALA A 443 -16.33 22.74 27.34
CA ALA A 443 -17.65 23.08 26.82
C ALA A 443 -18.28 24.32 27.51
N PHE A 444 -18.02 24.52 28.80
CA PHE A 444 -18.45 25.72 29.52
C PHE A 444 -17.61 26.96 29.18
N TRP A 445 -16.29 26.82 29.11
CA TRP A 445 -15.37 27.90 28.74
C TRP A 445 -15.63 28.40 27.31
N ASP A 446 -15.86 27.48 26.38
CA ASP A 446 -16.26 27.73 24.99
C ASP A 446 -17.52 28.62 24.93
N ARG A 447 -18.57 28.28 25.69
CA ARG A 447 -19.80 29.09 25.80
C ARG A 447 -19.58 30.45 26.46
N SER A 448 -18.49 30.61 27.20
CA SER A 448 -18.12 31.85 27.89
C SER A 448 -17.26 32.78 27.02
N GLY A 449 -16.99 32.42 25.76
CA GLY A 449 -16.24 33.23 24.80
C GLY A 449 -14.77 32.83 24.62
N TYR A 450 -14.39 31.62 25.03
CA TYR A 450 -13.01 31.11 24.94
C TYR A 450 -12.00 32.07 25.62
N GLU A 451 -10.80 32.22 25.07
CA GLU A 451 -9.73 33.08 25.59
C GLU A 451 -10.06 34.58 25.55
N ASN A 452 -11.02 34.99 24.72
CA ASN A 452 -11.53 36.37 24.67
C ASN A 452 -12.67 36.61 25.67
N GLY A 453 -13.14 35.53 26.30
CA GLY A 453 -14.21 35.54 27.28
C GLY A 453 -13.75 36.03 28.65
N ARG A 454 -14.71 36.13 29.57
CA ARG A 454 -14.46 36.61 30.95
C ARG A 454 -13.41 35.83 31.75
N PHE A 455 -13.09 34.60 31.34
CA PHE A 455 -12.09 33.77 32.01
C PHE A 455 -10.68 33.97 31.46
N GLY A 456 -10.52 34.50 30.24
CA GLY A 456 -9.20 34.60 29.61
C GLY A 456 -8.58 33.23 29.29
N TRP A 457 -7.25 33.21 29.18
CA TRP A 457 -6.49 32.01 28.82
C TRP A 457 -6.41 30.98 29.96
N PRO A 458 -6.30 29.68 29.64
CA PRO A 458 -5.97 28.68 30.66
C PRO A 458 -4.54 28.91 31.19
N ILE A 459 -4.34 28.74 32.50
CA ILE A 459 -3.05 28.87 33.18
C ILE A 459 -2.66 27.62 33.99
N SER A 460 -3.48 26.57 33.87
CA SER A 460 -3.18 25.22 34.38
C SER A 460 -3.87 24.19 33.49
N ASP A 461 -3.42 22.94 33.56
CA ASP A 461 -4.25 21.81 33.14
C ASP A 461 -5.40 21.60 34.14
N GLU A 462 -6.27 20.63 33.85
CA GLU A 462 -7.32 20.20 34.76
C GLU A 462 -6.72 19.47 35.99
N ILE A 463 -7.08 19.92 37.18
CA ILE A 463 -6.58 19.44 38.47
C ILE A 463 -7.71 18.77 39.23
N TRP A 464 -7.46 17.60 39.81
CA TRP A 464 -8.37 16.98 40.76
C TRP A 464 -8.46 17.80 42.05
N ALA A 465 -9.68 18.22 42.42
CA ALA A 465 -9.91 19.04 43.60
C ALA A 465 -9.84 18.23 44.90
N ASP A 466 -10.11 16.93 44.80
CA ASP A 466 -10.13 16.03 45.94
C ASP A 466 -9.50 14.67 45.58
N GLY A 467 -9.10 13.91 46.60
CA GLY A 467 -8.57 12.56 46.41
C GLY A 467 -9.63 11.52 46.01
N THR A 468 -10.90 11.92 45.88
CA THR A 468 -12.01 11.00 45.54
C THR A 468 -12.21 10.88 44.03
N GLY A 469 -11.65 11.81 43.24
CA GLY A 469 -11.78 11.79 41.79
C GLY A 469 -13.18 12.18 41.32
N THR A 470 -13.93 12.93 42.14
CA THR A 470 -15.30 13.35 41.79
C THR A 470 -15.39 14.80 41.37
N VAL A 471 -14.39 15.63 41.70
CA VAL A 471 -14.36 17.04 41.34
C VAL A 471 -13.04 17.39 40.67
N ARG A 472 -13.12 18.09 39.54
CA ARG A 472 -11.99 18.66 38.83
C ARG A 472 -12.15 20.16 38.65
N TYR A 473 -11.06 20.89 38.58
CA TYR A 473 -11.09 22.30 38.23
C TYR A 473 -9.93 22.67 37.33
N GLN A 474 -10.10 23.75 36.58
CA GLN A 474 -9.04 24.34 35.79
C GLN A 474 -8.98 25.84 36.07
N ASN A 475 -7.76 26.36 36.22
CA ASN A 475 -7.54 27.78 36.43
C ASN A 475 -7.34 28.48 35.08
N PHE A 476 -7.95 29.65 34.98
CA PHE A 476 -7.84 30.60 33.89
C PHE A 476 -7.44 31.96 34.48
N GLU A 477 -7.01 32.90 33.63
CA GLU A 477 -6.55 34.23 34.07
C GLU A 477 -7.60 34.97 34.91
N GLY A 478 -8.86 34.95 34.47
CA GLY A 478 -9.99 35.63 35.09
C GLY A 478 -10.73 34.81 36.15
N GLY A 479 -10.33 33.55 36.41
CA GLY A 479 -11.02 32.73 37.40
C GLY A 479 -10.81 31.24 37.25
N ARG A 480 -11.65 30.47 37.93
CA ARG A 480 -11.63 29.00 37.93
C ARG A 480 -12.95 28.46 37.43
N ILE A 481 -12.88 27.42 36.60
CA ILE A 481 -14.04 26.61 36.23
C ILE A 481 -13.87 25.25 36.90
N THR A 482 -14.90 24.82 37.63
CA THR A 482 -14.95 23.55 38.35
C THR A 482 -16.03 22.67 37.76
N TRP A 483 -15.74 21.39 37.59
CA TRP A 483 -16.70 20.36 37.20
C TRP A 483 -16.75 19.26 38.27
N SER A 484 -17.95 18.75 38.56
CA SER A 484 -18.13 17.56 39.39
C SER A 484 -18.83 16.43 38.63
N ALA A 485 -18.64 15.20 39.10
CA ALA A 485 -19.11 13.97 38.46
C ALA A 485 -20.63 13.85 38.31
N ASP A 486 -21.41 14.65 39.01
CA ASP A 486 -22.86 14.81 38.85
C ASP A 486 -23.25 15.75 37.67
N GLY A 487 -22.26 16.30 36.97
CA GLY A 487 -22.44 17.24 35.86
C GLY A 487 -22.55 18.70 36.28
N THR A 488 -22.42 19.01 37.58
CA THR A 488 -22.46 20.41 38.05
C THR A 488 -21.20 21.14 37.60
N VAL A 489 -21.38 22.29 36.95
CA VAL A 489 -20.29 23.20 36.59
C VAL A 489 -20.39 24.45 37.46
N GLY A 490 -19.38 24.71 38.28
CA GLY A 490 -19.26 25.88 39.13
C GLY A 490 -18.18 26.83 38.61
N THR A 491 -18.31 28.12 38.93
CA THR A 491 -17.32 29.14 38.56
C THR A 491 -16.93 29.96 39.77
N HIS A 492 -15.63 30.27 39.89
CA HIS A 492 -15.13 31.26 40.82
C HIS A 492 -14.39 32.34 40.03
N GLU A 493 -15.04 33.48 39.84
CA GLU A 493 -14.44 34.65 39.18
C GLU A 493 -13.48 35.33 40.16
N ARG A 494 -12.30 35.74 39.69
CA ARG A 494 -11.35 36.53 40.51
C ARG A 494 -11.67 38.02 40.34
N PRO A 495 -12.18 38.74 41.36
CA PRO A 495 -12.33 40.19 41.29
C PRO A 495 -11.00 40.85 41.66
N GLY A 496 -10.26 41.38 40.67
CA GLY A 496 -9.04 42.15 40.92
C GLY A 496 -7.85 41.29 41.35
N PHE A 497 -6.70 41.55 40.75
CA PHE A 497 -5.46 40.84 41.00
C PHE A 497 -4.92 41.23 42.38
N ASP A 498 -5.17 40.43 43.42
CA ASP A 498 -4.38 40.42 44.66
C ASP A 498 -4.31 39.00 45.24
N ALA A 499 -3.12 38.69 45.77
CA ALA A 499 -2.54 37.38 46.07
C ALA A 499 -3.45 36.34 46.77
N ILE A 500 -3.25 35.06 46.43
CA ILE A 500 -3.45 33.97 47.39
C ILE A 500 -2.10 33.26 47.56
N THR A 501 -1.49 33.58 48.70
CA THR A 501 -0.42 32.81 49.35
C THR A 501 -0.90 31.39 49.61
N THR A 502 0.02 30.44 49.47
CA THR A 502 -0.10 29.05 49.89
C THR A 502 -0.50 28.94 51.36
N GLU A 503 -1.77 28.81 51.66
CA GLU A 503 -2.28 28.21 52.90
C GLU A 503 -3.79 27.99 52.73
N GLU A 504 -4.17 26.75 52.40
CA GLU A 504 -5.39 26.07 52.87
C GLU A 504 -5.38 24.64 52.26
N ILE A 505 -4.73 23.73 53.01
CA ILE A 505 -4.88 22.27 52.96
C ILE A 505 -6.05 21.90 53.88
#